data_AF-A0ABD0RCB6-F1
#
_entry.id   AF-A0ABD0RCB6-F1
#
_cell.length_a   1.000
_cell.length_b   1.000
_cell.length_c   1.000
_cell.angle_alpha   90.00
_cell.angle_beta   90.00
_cell.angle_gamma   90.00
#
_symmetry.space_group_name_H-M   'P 1'
#
loop_
_entity.id
_entity.type
_entity.pdbx_description
1 polymer ?
#
loop_
_entity_poly.entity_id
_entity_poly.type
_entity_poly.pdbx_seq_one_letter_code
_entity_poly.pdbx_strand_id
1 'polypeptide(L)'
;AYHDPMLKLSIMSEEELTAIFGDLDAYIPLHEDLLAHLAKATGQDGTVGQIGKIVVDWLPRLNAYRAYCSNQLAAKALLDQKKQDPRVQDFLQRCLESPFSRKLDLWSFLDIPRSRLVKYPLLLKEILRHTPPDHPDTASLEQAVSGDTNLGFQMEKFSIIQAVLADINMKKGESECQYYIDKLEYLDDRQKDPRIEQCKSLLCHGELRNKSGT
;
A
#
# COMPACT_ATOMS: atom_id res chain seq x y z
N ALA A 1 -13.26 -14.92 0.00
CA ALA A 1 -13.01 -15.93 -1.06
C ALA A 1 -11.70 -16.69 -0.86
N TYR A 2 -10.61 -16.04 -0.45
CA TYR A 2 -9.34 -16.73 -0.16
C TYR A 2 -9.17 -17.08 1.32
N HIS A 3 -9.25 -16.08 2.20
CA HIS A 3 -9.03 -16.22 3.65
C HIS A 3 -9.91 -17.30 4.30
N ASP A 4 -11.24 -17.13 4.31
CA ASP A 4 -12.11 -18.02 5.09
C ASP A 4 -12.07 -19.48 4.64
N PRO A 5 -12.03 -19.81 3.33
CA PRO A 5 -11.87 -21.20 2.93
C PRO A 5 -10.53 -21.80 3.36
N MET A 6 -9.43 -21.05 3.31
CA MET A 6 -8.14 -21.54 3.79
C MET A 6 -8.13 -21.79 5.30
N LEU A 7 -8.83 -20.95 6.07
CA LEU A 7 -9.00 -21.16 7.51
C LEU A 7 -9.89 -22.38 7.80
N LYS A 8 -11.08 -22.44 7.21
CA LYS A 8 -12.09 -23.50 7.44
C LYS A 8 -11.60 -24.88 6.99
N LEU A 9 -10.78 -24.94 5.96
CA LEU A 9 -10.19 -26.19 5.45
C LEU A 9 -8.83 -26.50 6.10
N SER A 10 -8.40 -25.71 7.08
CA SER A 10 -7.11 -25.86 7.77
C SER A 10 -5.94 -25.99 6.80
N ILE A 11 -5.93 -25.16 5.75
CA ILE A 11 -4.87 -25.06 4.75
C ILE A 11 -3.73 -24.20 5.29
N MET A 12 -4.07 -23.15 6.04
CA MET A 12 -3.14 -22.33 6.81
C MET A 12 -3.75 -22.04 8.18
N SER A 13 -2.91 -21.76 9.18
CA SER A 13 -3.36 -21.37 10.52
C SER A 13 -3.96 -19.94 10.51
N GLU A 14 -4.72 -19.61 11.55
CA GLU A 14 -5.24 -18.25 11.75
C GLU A 14 -4.11 -17.22 11.88
N GLU A 15 -3.02 -17.58 12.56
CA GLU A 15 -1.82 -16.72 12.70
C GLU A 15 -1.16 -16.45 11.33
N GLU A 16 -0.99 -17.49 10.51
CA GLU A 16 -0.41 -17.37 9.17
C GLU A 16 -1.30 -16.53 8.25
N LEU A 17 -2.61 -16.74 8.31
CA LEU A 17 -3.58 -15.98 7.53
C LEU A 17 -3.61 -14.52 7.98
N THR A 18 -3.57 -14.25 9.28
CA THR A 18 -3.50 -12.88 9.81
C THR A 18 -2.20 -12.20 9.36
N ALA A 19 -1.07 -12.91 9.36
CA ALA A 19 0.20 -12.38 8.88
C ALA A 19 0.21 -12.07 7.37
N ILE A 20 -0.52 -12.84 6.55
CA ILE A 20 -0.59 -12.64 5.09
C ILE A 20 -1.63 -11.58 4.70
N PHE A 21 -2.85 -11.69 5.24
CA PHE A 21 -3.98 -10.86 4.85
C PHE A 21 -4.07 -9.56 5.65
N GLY A 22 -3.53 -9.52 6.87
CA GLY A 22 -3.78 -8.43 7.80
C GLY A 22 -5.28 -8.19 8.01
N ASP A 23 -5.65 -6.95 8.31
CA ASP A 23 -7.04 -6.53 8.43
C ASP A 23 -7.47 -5.69 7.21
N LEU A 24 -7.69 -6.35 6.08
CA LEU A 24 -8.13 -5.70 4.84
C LEU A 24 -9.56 -5.13 4.95
N ASP A 25 -10.41 -5.78 5.75
CA ASP A 25 -11.81 -5.41 5.89
C ASP A 25 -11.98 -4.12 6.72
N ALA A 26 -11.06 -3.82 7.64
CA ALA A 26 -11.03 -2.54 8.37
C ALA A 26 -10.96 -1.30 7.47
N TYR A 27 -10.54 -1.44 6.20
CA TYR A 27 -10.49 -0.32 5.28
C TYR A 27 -11.77 -0.12 4.47
N ILE A 28 -12.72 -1.05 4.51
CA ILE A 28 -13.99 -0.93 3.76
C ILE A 28 -14.76 0.33 4.18
N PRO A 29 -14.99 0.59 5.48
CA PRO A 29 -15.74 1.78 5.92
C PRO A 29 -15.08 3.10 5.48
N LEU A 30 -13.75 3.11 5.34
CA LEU A 30 -13.02 4.29 4.85
C LEU A 30 -13.43 4.64 3.41
N HIS A 31 -13.59 3.65 2.52
CA HIS A 31 -13.99 3.89 1.13
C HIS A 31 -15.50 4.07 0.97
N GLU A 32 -16.30 3.40 1.80
CA GLU A 32 -17.76 3.63 1.86
C GLU A 32 -18.08 5.07 2.27
N ASP A 33 -17.30 5.66 3.19
CA ASP A 33 -17.43 7.06 3.58
C ASP A 33 -17.17 8.02 2.40
N LEU A 34 -16.13 7.77 1.59
CA LEU A 34 -15.89 8.54 0.36
C LEU A 34 -17.08 8.43 -0.59
N LEU A 35 -17.58 7.20 -0.81
CA LEU A 35 -18.72 6.96 -1.69
C LEU A 35 -19.96 7.71 -1.19
N ALA A 36 -20.22 7.71 0.12
CA ALA A 36 -21.34 8.43 0.72
C ALA A 36 -21.24 9.94 0.53
N HIS A 37 -20.03 10.53 0.67
CA HIS A 37 -19.81 11.94 0.39
C HIS A 37 -19.98 12.29 -1.10
N LEU A 38 -19.48 11.46 -2.01
CA LEU A 38 -19.66 11.65 -3.45
C LEU A 38 -21.13 11.54 -3.86
N ALA A 39 -21.87 10.57 -3.31
CA ALA A 39 -23.29 10.41 -3.58
C ALA A 39 -24.10 11.63 -3.11
N LYS A 40 -23.77 12.21 -1.94
CA LYS A 40 -24.41 13.45 -1.44
C LYS A 40 -24.08 14.67 -2.30
N ALA A 41 -22.89 14.73 -2.89
CA ALA A 41 -22.47 15.82 -3.77
C ALA A 41 -22.97 15.69 -5.21
N THR A 42 -23.53 14.53 -5.56
CA THR A 42 -24.09 14.28 -6.89
C THR A 42 -25.49 14.88 -6.98
N GLY A 43 -25.67 15.81 -7.93
CA GLY A 43 -26.95 16.43 -8.23
C GLY A 43 -27.94 15.46 -8.88
N GLN A 44 -29.19 15.90 -9.02
CA GLN A 44 -30.25 15.08 -9.65
C GLN A 44 -29.96 14.74 -11.12
N ASP A 45 -29.14 15.56 -11.78
CA ASP A 45 -28.68 15.36 -13.15
C ASP A 45 -27.48 14.40 -13.26
N GLY A 46 -27.01 13.86 -12.13
CA GLY A 46 -25.86 12.95 -12.06
C GLY A 46 -24.51 13.65 -12.07
N THR A 47 -24.47 15.00 -12.05
CA THR A 47 -23.21 15.76 -12.05
C THR A 47 -22.75 16.06 -10.63
N VAL A 48 -21.43 16.19 -10.44
CA VAL A 48 -20.83 16.62 -9.16
C VAL A 48 -20.30 18.02 -9.34
N GLY A 49 -20.89 18.98 -8.61
CA GLY A 49 -20.49 20.39 -8.71
C GLY A 49 -19.15 20.68 -8.05
N GLN A 50 -18.85 20.07 -6.91
CA GLN A 50 -17.57 20.24 -6.19
C GLN A 50 -17.15 18.94 -5.51
N ILE A 51 -15.87 18.56 -5.67
CA ILE A 51 -15.24 17.38 -5.07
C ILE A 51 -14.00 17.73 -4.23
N GLY A 52 -13.44 18.93 -4.39
CA GLY A 52 -12.17 19.35 -3.82
C GLY A 52 -12.13 19.22 -2.30
N LYS A 53 -13.13 19.76 -1.60
CA LYS A 53 -13.21 19.68 -0.13
C LYS A 53 -13.32 18.23 0.37
N ILE A 54 -14.11 17.41 -0.33
CA ILE A 54 -14.33 16.00 0.01
C ILE A 54 -12.99 15.26 0.00
N VAL A 55 -12.19 15.42 -1.06
CA VAL A 55 -10.91 14.72 -1.17
C VAL A 55 -9.86 15.29 -0.22
N VAL A 56 -9.83 16.61 0.01
CA VAL A 56 -8.93 17.23 0.98
C VAL A 56 -9.13 16.67 2.40
N ASP A 57 -10.38 16.46 2.81
CA ASP A 57 -10.70 15.90 4.13
C ASP A 57 -10.46 14.39 4.20
N TRP A 58 -10.72 13.68 3.11
CA TRP A 58 -10.69 12.23 3.08
C TRP A 58 -9.28 11.65 2.91
N LEU A 59 -8.46 12.23 2.04
CA LEU A 59 -7.12 11.71 1.68
C LEU A 59 -6.20 11.46 2.90
N PRO A 60 -6.10 12.32 3.92
CA PRO A 60 -5.24 12.08 5.08
C PRO A 60 -5.55 10.77 5.82
N ARG A 61 -6.79 10.27 5.73
CA ARG A 61 -7.23 9.04 6.38
C ARG A 61 -6.66 7.79 5.71
N LEU A 62 -6.13 7.89 4.49
CA LEU A 62 -5.42 6.80 3.82
C LEU A 62 -4.14 6.37 4.56
N ASN A 63 -3.64 7.16 5.51
CA ASN A 63 -2.57 6.73 6.43
C ASN A 63 -2.91 5.46 7.22
N ALA A 64 -4.20 5.08 7.31
CA ALA A 64 -4.61 3.78 7.85
C ALA A 64 -3.89 2.60 7.16
N TYR A 65 -3.51 2.72 5.88
CA TYR A 65 -2.80 1.68 5.15
C TYR A 65 -1.32 1.53 5.51
N ARG A 66 -0.76 2.41 6.33
CA ARG A 66 0.65 2.42 6.71
C ARG A 66 1.13 1.06 7.24
N ALA A 67 0.39 0.49 8.18
CA ALA A 67 0.73 -0.80 8.80
C ALA A 67 0.62 -1.96 7.80
N TYR A 68 -0.44 -1.98 6.99
CA TYR A 68 -0.64 -3.00 5.97
C TYR A 68 0.49 -2.98 4.93
N CYS A 69 0.80 -1.81 4.39
CA CYS A 69 1.84 -1.66 3.37
C CYS A 69 3.24 -1.96 3.90
N SER A 70 3.51 -1.70 5.18
CA SER A 70 4.80 -2.03 5.78
C SER A 70 5.01 -3.52 6.05
N ASN A 71 3.92 -4.28 6.23
CA ASN A 71 3.98 -5.73 6.44
C ASN A 71 4.07 -6.54 5.12
N GLN A 72 3.86 -5.91 3.96
CA GLN A 72 3.78 -6.61 2.67
C GLN A 72 5.02 -7.46 2.35
N LEU A 73 6.23 -7.05 2.75
CA LEU A 73 7.44 -7.84 2.55
C LEU A 73 7.39 -9.18 3.31
N ALA A 74 7.05 -9.12 4.60
CA ALA A 74 6.94 -10.31 5.44
C ALA A 74 5.79 -11.22 4.98
N ALA A 75 4.63 -10.63 4.64
CA ALA A 75 3.49 -11.35 4.08
C ALA A 75 3.85 -12.09 2.78
N LYS A 76 4.61 -11.44 1.89
CA LYS A 76 5.10 -12.06 0.64
C LYS A 76 6.03 -13.23 0.92
N ALA A 77 7.00 -13.04 1.81
CA ALA A 77 7.97 -14.07 2.17
C ALA A 77 7.27 -15.30 2.77
N LEU A 78 6.31 -15.10 3.67
CA LEU A 78 5.51 -16.19 4.24
C LEU A 78 4.66 -16.88 3.18
N LEU A 79 4.01 -16.12 2.28
CA LEU A 79 3.24 -16.71 1.18
C LEU A 79 4.13 -17.54 0.24
N ASP A 80 5.34 -17.07 -0.09
CA ASP A 80 6.28 -17.80 -0.94
C ASP A 80 6.79 -19.07 -0.27
N GLN A 81 7.03 -19.04 1.05
CA GLN A 81 7.32 -20.23 1.83
C GLN A 81 6.14 -21.22 1.80
N LYS A 82 4.91 -20.73 2.04
CA LYS A 82 3.70 -21.56 2.08
C LYS A 82 3.31 -22.14 0.74
N LYS A 83 3.69 -21.50 -0.35
CA LYS A 83 3.58 -22.06 -1.70
C LYS A 83 4.41 -23.33 -1.90
N GLN A 84 5.28 -23.74 -0.97
CA GLN A 84 5.93 -25.05 -1.03
C GLN A 84 5.01 -26.19 -0.54
N ASP A 85 3.94 -25.88 0.20
CA ASP A 85 2.95 -26.87 0.64
C ASP A 85 1.99 -27.23 -0.53
N PRO A 86 1.89 -28.51 -0.92
CA PRO A 86 1.00 -28.95 -1.99
C PRO A 86 -0.47 -28.58 -1.77
N ARG A 87 -0.94 -28.53 -0.51
CA ARG A 87 -2.33 -28.16 -0.19
C ARG A 87 -2.61 -26.69 -0.49
N VAL A 88 -1.63 -25.83 -0.22
CA VAL A 88 -1.70 -24.40 -0.54
C VAL A 88 -1.65 -24.21 -2.06
N GLN A 89 -0.74 -24.90 -2.76
CA GLN A 89 -0.66 -24.82 -4.23
C GLN A 89 -1.96 -25.24 -4.90
N ASP A 90 -2.49 -26.42 -4.55
CA ASP A 90 -3.75 -26.94 -5.11
C ASP A 90 -4.91 -25.97 -4.87
N PHE A 91 -5.02 -25.41 -3.66
CA PHE A 91 -6.06 -24.43 -3.35
C PHE A 91 -5.93 -23.16 -4.21
N LEU A 92 -4.72 -22.59 -4.32
CA LEU A 92 -4.49 -21.39 -5.13
C LEU A 92 -4.77 -21.65 -6.62
N GLN A 93 -4.43 -22.84 -7.11
CA GLN A 93 -4.73 -23.26 -8.48
C GLN A 93 -6.23 -23.35 -8.73
N ARG A 94 -7.00 -23.97 -7.83
CA ARG A 94 -8.47 -24.01 -7.92
C ARG A 94 -9.09 -22.61 -7.90
N CYS A 95 -8.51 -21.68 -7.14
CA CYS A 95 -8.96 -20.28 -7.15
C CYS A 95 -8.73 -19.64 -8.53
N LEU A 96 -7.57 -19.85 -9.14
CA LEU A 96 -7.24 -19.33 -10.47
C LEU A 96 -8.17 -19.87 -11.57
N GLU A 97 -8.60 -21.12 -11.45
CA GLU A 97 -9.53 -21.76 -12.38
C GLU A 97 -10.98 -21.29 -12.21
N SER A 98 -11.31 -20.73 -11.04
CA SER A 98 -12.64 -20.22 -10.76
C SER A 98 -12.86 -18.80 -11.32
N PRO A 99 -14.06 -18.47 -11.85
CA PRO A 99 -14.34 -17.15 -12.42
C PRO A 99 -14.12 -15.97 -11.47
N PHE A 100 -14.28 -16.16 -10.14
CA PHE A 100 -14.17 -15.07 -9.18
C PHE A 100 -12.76 -14.44 -9.15
N SER A 101 -11.71 -15.21 -9.45
CA SER A 101 -10.33 -14.72 -9.43
C SER A 101 -10.04 -13.82 -10.62
N ARG A 102 -10.83 -13.90 -11.70
CA ARG A 102 -10.54 -13.26 -12.98
C ARG A 102 -9.13 -13.59 -13.49
N LYS A 103 -8.63 -14.80 -13.18
CA LYS A 103 -7.27 -15.28 -13.47
C LYS A 103 -6.14 -14.49 -12.80
N LEU A 104 -6.45 -13.74 -11.75
CA LEU A 104 -5.45 -13.06 -10.92
C LEU A 104 -5.04 -13.98 -9.76
N ASP A 105 -3.75 -14.00 -9.44
CA ASP A 105 -3.23 -14.76 -8.31
C ASP A 105 -3.56 -14.06 -6.97
N LEU A 106 -3.39 -14.77 -5.86
CA LEU A 106 -3.67 -14.20 -4.53
C LEU A 106 -2.86 -12.92 -4.28
N TRP A 107 -1.59 -12.88 -4.72
CA TRP A 107 -0.74 -11.71 -4.51
C TRP A 107 -1.30 -10.46 -5.21
N SER A 108 -1.87 -10.61 -6.40
CA SER A 108 -2.53 -9.51 -7.12
C SER A 108 -3.65 -8.88 -6.30
N PHE A 109 -4.37 -9.65 -5.47
CA PHE A 109 -5.40 -9.12 -4.57
C PHE A 109 -4.80 -8.46 -3.33
N LEU A 110 -3.77 -9.06 -2.73
CA LEU A 110 -3.06 -8.49 -1.58
C LEU A 110 -2.35 -7.17 -1.92
N ASP A 111 -1.97 -6.98 -3.18
CA ASP A 111 -1.33 -5.76 -3.66
C ASP A 111 -2.32 -4.62 -4.00
N ILE A 112 -3.63 -4.87 -4.00
CA ILE A 112 -4.66 -3.89 -4.36
C ILE A 112 -4.53 -2.58 -3.56
N PRO A 113 -4.36 -2.59 -2.22
CA PRO A 113 -4.21 -1.35 -1.46
C PRO A 113 -3.05 -0.47 -1.95
N ARG A 114 -1.85 -1.04 -2.09
CA ARG A 114 -0.68 -0.32 -2.58
C ARG A 114 -0.90 0.20 -4.00
N SER A 115 -1.41 -0.65 -4.89
CA SER A 115 -1.71 -0.30 -6.28
C SER A 115 -2.78 0.78 -6.40
N ARG A 116 -3.75 0.82 -5.48
CA ARG A 116 -4.80 1.84 -5.45
C ARG A 116 -4.29 3.18 -4.90
N LEU A 117 -3.48 3.16 -3.85
CA LEU A 117 -2.93 4.37 -3.23
C LEU A 117 -2.17 5.24 -4.25
N VAL A 118 -1.34 4.61 -5.08
CA VAL A 118 -0.56 5.33 -6.11
C VAL A 118 -1.40 5.87 -7.28
N LYS A 119 -2.68 5.48 -7.38
CA LYS A 119 -3.58 5.97 -8.44
C LYS A 119 -4.28 7.27 -8.05
N TYR A 120 -4.48 7.56 -6.76
CA TYR A 120 -5.14 8.80 -6.33
C TYR A 120 -4.48 10.07 -6.88
N PRO A 121 -3.14 10.20 -6.90
CA PRO A 121 -2.51 11.35 -7.54
C PRO A 121 -2.84 11.49 -9.04
N LEU A 122 -2.93 10.37 -9.76
CA LEU A 122 -3.21 10.39 -11.20
C LEU A 122 -4.66 10.79 -11.49
N LEU A 123 -5.59 10.22 -10.71
CA LEU A 123 -7.02 10.51 -10.83
C LEU A 123 -7.32 11.97 -10.51
N LEU A 124 -6.75 12.50 -9.42
CA LEU A 124 -6.99 13.89 -9.02
C LEU A 124 -6.33 14.89 -9.97
N LYS A 125 -5.16 14.58 -10.53
CA LYS A 125 -4.54 15.40 -11.59
C LYS A 125 -5.42 15.48 -12.82
N GLU A 126 -6.04 14.37 -13.20
CA GLU A 126 -6.94 14.36 -14.36
C GLU A 126 -8.20 15.19 -14.11
N ILE A 127 -8.77 15.14 -12.89
CA ILE A 127 -9.90 16.01 -12.52
C ILE A 127 -9.48 17.48 -12.57
N LEU A 128 -8.33 17.83 -11.96
CA LEU A 128 -7.80 19.19 -11.97
C LEU A 128 -7.55 19.71 -13.39
N ARG A 129 -7.04 18.85 -14.29
CA ARG A 129 -6.78 19.19 -15.69
C ARG A 129 -8.04 19.66 -16.44
N HIS A 130 -9.21 19.16 -16.07
CA HIS A 130 -10.51 19.54 -16.64
C HIS A 130 -11.30 20.50 -15.76
N THR A 131 -10.71 21.01 -14.69
CA THR A 131 -11.35 21.98 -13.80
C THR A 131 -10.99 23.40 -14.27
N PRO A 132 -11.97 24.29 -14.57
CA PRO A 132 -11.69 25.67 -14.95
C PRO A 132 -10.88 26.42 -13.88
N PRO A 133 -9.93 27.29 -14.24
CA PRO A 133 -9.08 27.98 -13.26
C PRO A 133 -9.83 28.80 -12.21
N ASP A 134 -11.00 29.34 -12.56
CA ASP A 134 -11.89 30.13 -11.71
C ASP A 134 -12.88 29.27 -10.89
N HIS A 135 -12.87 27.95 -11.07
CA HIS A 135 -13.74 27.04 -10.35
C HIS A 135 -13.31 26.89 -8.87
N PRO A 136 -14.25 26.80 -7.91
CA PRO A 136 -13.93 26.67 -6.48
C PRO A 136 -13.07 25.46 -6.10
N ASP A 137 -13.14 24.37 -6.89
CA ASP A 137 -12.33 23.17 -6.64
C ASP A 137 -10.85 23.34 -6.99
N THR A 138 -10.47 24.29 -7.85
CA THR A 138 -9.10 24.42 -8.36
C THR A 138 -8.08 24.46 -7.22
N ALA A 139 -8.28 25.36 -6.25
CA ALA A 139 -7.39 25.49 -5.09
C ALA A 139 -7.38 24.22 -4.20
N SER A 140 -8.53 23.58 -4.02
CA SER A 140 -8.64 22.37 -3.19
C SER A 140 -7.99 21.16 -3.86
N LEU A 141 -8.15 21.02 -5.18
CA LEU A 141 -7.55 19.96 -5.96
C LEU A 141 -6.04 20.16 -6.09
N GLU A 142 -5.57 21.40 -6.27
CA GLU A 142 -4.15 21.73 -6.17
C GLU A 142 -3.59 21.34 -4.81
N GLN A 143 -4.21 21.74 -3.70
CA GLN A 143 -3.80 21.31 -2.37
C GLN A 143 -3.76 19.77 -2.22
N ALA A 144 -4.74 19.08 -2.81
CA ALA A 144 -4.83 17.63 -2.75
C ALA A 144 -3.72 16.93 -3.54
N VAL A 145 -3.31 17.45 -4.71
CA VAL A 145 -2.46 16.72 -5.67
C VAL A 145 -1.25 17.47 -6.24
N SER A 146 -1.30 18.79 -6.34
CA SER A 146 -0.22 19.62 -6.88
C SER A 146 0.63 20.22 -5.76
N GLY A 147 1.90 19.84 -5.70
CA GLY A 147 2.90 20.55 -4.90
C GLY A 147 3.47 21.78 -5.62
N ASP A 148 3.05 22.03 -6.88
CA ASP A 148 3.55 23.16 -7.66
C ASP A 148 2.85 24.45 -7.23
N THR A 149 3.42 25.09 -6.21
CA THR A 149 3.27 26.54 -6.08
C THR A 149 4.00 27.18 -7.25
N ASN A 150 3.25 27.80 -8.17
CA ASN A 150 3.76 28.78 -9.15
C ASN A 150 4.35 30.05 -8.49
N LEU A 151 4.87 29.95 -7.27
CA LEU A 151 5.66 30.98 -6.61
C LEU A 151 7.02 30.35 -6.31
N GLY A 152 8.03 30.77 -7.07
CA GLY A 152 9.40 30.61 -6.65
C GLY A 152 9.56 31.12 -5.21
N PHE A 153 10.44 30.46 -4.46
CA PHE A 153 10.83 30.69 -3.07
C PHE A 153 10.17 29.78 -2.01
N GLN A 154 11.03 28.87 -1.52
CA GLN A 154 11.03 28.15 -0.24
C GLN A 154 10.06 26.97 0.01
N MET A 155 10.69 25.80 0.22
CA MET A 155 10.19 24.55 0.83
C MET A 155 9.24 23.69 -0.01
N GLU A 156 9.66 22.44 -0.28
CA GLU A 156 8.86 21.37 -0.86
C GLU A 156 7.64 21.07 0.04
N LYS A 157 6.54 21.81 -0.14
CA LYS A 157 5.29 21.50 0.55
C LYS A 157 4.63 20.35 -0.22
N PHE A 158 4.77 19.13 0.30
CA PHE A 158 4.06 17.97 -0.25
C PHE A 158 2.55 18.26 -0.29
N SER A 159 1.91 17.98 -1.43
CA SER A 159 0.46 17.91 -1.49
C SER A 159 -0.05 16.80 -0.57
N ILE A 160 -1.33 16.85 -0.17
CA ILE A 160 -1.88 15.95 0.85
C ILE A 160 -1.60 14.48 0.51
N ILE A 161 -1.88 14.07 -0.73
CA ILE A 161 -1.65 12.68 -1.14
C ILE A 161 -0.16 12.32 -1.16
N GLN A 162 0.73 13.24 -1.53
CA GLN A 162 2.17 12.97 -1.53
C GLN A 162 2.71 12.81 -0.12
N ALA A 163 2.22 13.60 0.84
CA ALA A 163 2.58 13.46 2.25
C ALA A 163 2.17 12.09 2.80
N VAL A 164 0.95 11.63 2.50
CA VAL A 164 0.47 10.29 2.87
C VAL A 164 1.34 9.19 2.25
N LEU A 165 1.59 9.26 0.94
CA LEU A 165 2.41 8.26 0.26
C LEU A 165 3.84 8.23 0.78
N ALA A 166 4.41 9.40 1.10
CA ALA A 166 5.74 9.51 1.67
C ALA A 166 5.82 8.85 3.06
N ASP A 167 4.86 9.08 3.96
CA ASP A 167 4.84 8.42 5.28
C ASP A 167 4.70 6.90 5.17
N ILE A 168 3.80 6.42 4.30
CA ILE A 168 3.63 4.98 4.05
C ILE A 168 4.93 4.37 3.51
N ASN A 169 5.58 5.02 2.53
CA ASN A 169 6.83 4.55 1.95
C ASN A 169 7.98 4.56 2.96
N MET A 170 8.08 5.61 3.79
CA MET A 170 9.07 5.70 4.86
C MET A 170 8.90 4.53 5.82
N LYS A 171 7.68 4.26 6.29
CA LYS A 171 7.43 3.13 7.20
C LYS A 171 7.69 1.77 6.55
N LYS A 172 7.36 1.63 5.26
CA LYS A 172 7.69 0.44 4.50
C LYS A 172 9.21 0.21 4.46
N GLY A 173 9.98 1.25 4.15
CA GLY A 173 11.45 1.19 4.12
C GLY A 173 12.06 0.85 5.49
N GLU A 174 11.56 1.45 6.57
CA GLU A 174 11.98 1.11 7.93
C GLU A 174 11.71 -0.36 8.26
N SER A 175 10.54 -0.88 7.87
CA SER A 175 10.13 -2.24 8.18
C SER A 175 10.89 -3.27 7.33
N GLU A 176 11.21 -2.94 6.08
CA GLU A 176 12.12 -3.73 5.25
C GLU A 176 13.53 -3.75 5.84
N CYS A 177 14.04 -2.60 6.29
CA CYS A 177 15.34 -2.54 6.94
C CYS A 177 15.39 -3.43 8.19
N GLN A 178 14.39 -3.32 9.07
CA GLN A 178 14.30 -4.15 10.27
C GLN A 178 14.18 -5.63 9.94
N TYR A 179 13.37 -6.00 8.94
CA TYR A 179 13.19 -7.38 8.50
C TYR A 179 14.51 -8.07 8.12
N TYR A 180 15.44 -7.34 7.49
CA TYR A 180 16.76 -7.88 7.16
C TYR A 180 17.71 -7.89 8.36
N ILE A 181 17.66 -6.87 9.22
CA ILE A 181 18.46 -6.82 10.46
C ILE A 181 18.13 -8.03 11.34
N ASP A 182 16.85 -8.34 11.54
CA ASP A 182 16.38 -9.47 12.37
C ASP A 182 16.84 -10.84 11.84
N LYS A 183 17.31 -10.90 10.59
CA LYS A 183 17.79 -12.12 9.93
C LYS A 183 19.32 -12.19 9.83
N LEU A 184 20.04 -11.22 10.37
CA LEU A 184 21.50 -11.28 10.39
C LEU A 184 21.97 -12.32 11.40
N GLU A 185 22.80 -13.25 10.92
CA GLU A 185 23.49 -14.22 11.74
C GLU A 185 24.94 -13.81 11.93
N TYR A 186 25.39 -13.73 13.18
CA TYR A 186 26.75 -13.37 13.54
C TYR A 186 27.48 -14.61 14.07
N LEU A 187 28.66 -14.91 13.51
CA LEU A 187 29.50 -16.02 13.97
C LEU A 187 30.28 -15.65 15.24
N ASP A 188 30.56 -14.36 15.43
CA ASP A 188 31.31 -13.81 16.56
C ASP A 188 30.77 -12.42 16.93
N ASP A 189 30.78 -12.08 18.23
CA ASP A 189 30.31 -10.78 18.72
C ASP A 189 31.07 -9.57 18.15
N ARG A 190 32.31 -9.75 17.70
CA ARG A 190 33.11 -8.70 17.04
C ARG A 190 32.55 -8.27 15.69
N GLN A 191 31.69 -9.09 15.07
CA GLN A 191 31.00 -8.76 13.83
C GLN A 191 29.76 -7.87 14.07
N LYS A 192 29.27 -7.80 15.32
CA LYS A 192 28.13 -6.96 15.66
C LYS A 192 28.54 -5.49 15.69
N ASP A 193 27.68 -4.65 15.14
CA ASP A 193 27.88 -3.20 15.12
C ASP A 193 26.56 -2.51 15.51
N PRO A 194 26.53 -1.71 16.60
CA PRO A 194 25.31 -1.02 17.02
C PRO A 194 24.68 -0.12 15.95
N ARG A 195 25.46 0.31 14.95
CA ARG A 195 24.96 1.13 13.84
C ARG A 195 24.03 0.33 12.90
N ILE A 196 24.19 -1.00 12.84
CA ILE A 196 23.30 -1.87 12.06
C ILE A 196 21.91 -1.88 12.70
N GLU A 197 21.83 -2.09 14.01
CA GLU A 197 20.57 -2.13 14.79
C GLU A 197 19.84 -0.78 14.79
N GLN A 198 20.57 0.33 14.64
CA GLN A 198 19.99 1.68 14.58
C GLN A 198 19.57 2.10 13.17
N CYS A 199 19.85 1.27 12.16
CA CYS A 199 19.58 1.61 10.78
C CYS A 199 18.07 1.62 10.49
N LYS A 200 17.63 2.64 9.76
CA LYS A 200 16.22 2.83 9.37
C LYS A 200 16.00 2.83 7.86
N SER A 201 17.08 2.73 7.08
CA SER A 201 17.04 2.85 5.63
C SER A 201 18.00 1.85 5.00
N LEU A 202 17.43 0.96 4.19
CA LEU A 202 18.18 0.02 3.38
C LEU A 202 18.24 0.54 1.94
N LEU A 203 19.38 1.11 1.55
CA LEU A 203 19.53 1.73 0.23
C LEU A 203 19.56 0.69 -0.91
N CYS A 204 20.18 -0.46 -0.66
CA CYS A 204 20.33 -1.53 -1.63
C CYS A 204 20.65 -2.85 -0.92
N HIS A 205 20.17 -3.96 -1.48
CA HIS A 205 20.51 -5.33 -1.08
C HIS A 205 20.44 -6.26 -2.30
N GLY A 206 21.13 -7.40 -2.22
CA GLY A 206 21.13 -8.40 -3.30
C GLY A 206 22.33 -9.34 -3.23
N GLU A 207 22.33 -10.34 -4.12
CA GLU A 207 23.40 -11.31 -4.24
C GLU A 207 24.48 -10.80 -5.21
N LEU A 208 25.74 -10.84 -4.76
CA LEU A 208 26.92 -10.49 -5.58
C LEU A 208 27.95 -11.60 -5.48
N ARG A 209 28.56 -11.96 -6.62
CA ARG A 209 29.65 -12.94 -6.65
C ARG A 209 30.95 -12.32 -6.19
N ASN A 210 31.62 -12.98 -5.25
CA ASN A 210 32.96 -12.61 -4.81
C ASN A 210 34.04 -13.26 -5.69
N LYS A 211 35.32 -13.02 -5.35
CA LYS A 211 36.47 -13.58 -6.10
C LYS A 211 36.57 -15.11 -6.05
N SER A 212 36.01 -15.75 -5.03
CA SER A 212 35.94 -17.21 -4.92
C SER A 212 34.80 -17.83 -5.75
N GLY A 213 33.98 -17.02 -6.43
CA GLY A 213 32.90 -17.51 -7.28
C GLY A 213 31.64 -17.94 -6.53
N THR A 214 31.61 -17.72 -5.21
CA THR A 214 30.40 -17.75 -4.39
C THR A 214 29.77 -16.37 -4.32
#